data_AF-A0AAV9RVB9-F1
#
_entry.id   AF-A0AAV9RVB9-F1
#
_cell.length_a   1.000
_cell.length_b   1.000
_cell.length_c   1.000
_cell.angle_alpha   90.00
_cell.angle_beta   90.00
_cell.angle_gamma   90.00
#
_symmetry.space_group_name_H-M   'P 1'
#
loop_
_entity.id
_entity.type
_entity.pdbx_description
1 polymer ?
#
loop_
_entity_poly.entity_id
_entity_poly.type
_entity_poly.pdbx_seq_one_letter_code
_entity_poly.pdbx_strand_id
1 'polypeptide(L)'
;MRSTEAFHSIFEEARNTAINSLVQGSTLPPMRRAPRRYVDGYAPHQFNQPTLHLLMGIEQVVLKAINKAPGSISIPQNVVDSGDVNMEQLSTQLFMFSAVLQEHNSSAERLISRVTKMSTIVDMLAAQGQGTKSLFSEVDMLLRLYLTVPMSNTTAERSFSSLC
;
A
#
# COMPACT_ATOMS: atom_id res chain seq x y z
N MET A 1 -32.26 -59.29 14.70
CA MET A 1 -32.34 -58.13 15.62
C MET A 1 -30.92 -57.79 16.04
N ARG A 2 -30.33 -56.69 15.52
CA ARG A 2 -28.97 -56.27 15.92
C ARG A 2 -29.08 -55.62 17.30
N SER A 3 -28.23 -56.05 18.24
CA SER A 3 -28.32 -55.66 19.66
C SER A 3 -28.02 -54.17 19.83
N THR A 4 -28.91 -53.47 20.52
CA THR A 4 -28.75 -52.07 20.95
C THR A 4 -27.48 -51.86 21.80
N GLU A 5 -26.98 -52.93 22.41
CA GLU A 5 -25.73 -52.99 23.19
C GLU A 5 -24.49 -52.67 22.35
N ALA A 6 -24.45 -53.11 21.07
CA ALA A 6 -23.31 -52.84 20.20
C ALA A 6 -23.16 -51.34 19.89
N PHE A 7 -24.28 -50.63 19.75
CA PHE A 7 -24.27 -49.19 19.50
C PHE A 7 -23.79 -48.42 20.72
N HIS A 8 -24.20 -48.82 21.93
CA HIS A 8 -23.74 -48.21 23.17
C HIS A 8 -22.23 -48.40 23.38
N SER A 9 -21.69 -49.59 23.06
CA SER A 9 -20.25 -49.86 23.17
C SER A 9 -19.43 -48.94 22.25
N ILE A 10 -19.86 -48.77 20.99
CA ILE A 10 -19.16 -47.91 20.01
C ILE A 10 -19.23 -46.44 20.45
N PHE A 11 -20.37 -46.00 20.99
CA PHE A 11 -20.54 -44.63 21.43
C PHE A 11 -19.65 -44.29 22.63
N GLU A 12 -19.58 -45.17 23.64
CA GLU A 12 -18.69 -44.96 24.79
C GLU A 12 -17.21 -45.03 24.40
N GLU A 13 -16.83 -45.92 23.48
CA GLU A 13 -15.46 -45.99 22.96
C GLU A 13 -15.06 -44.68 22.28
N ALA A 14 -15.89 -44.18 21.35
CA ALA A 14 -15.64 -42.92 20.65
C ALA A 14 -15.57 -41.72 21.61
N ARG A 15 -16.44 -41.69 22.63
CA ARG A 15 -16.45 -40.64 23.66
C ARG A 15 -15.15 -40.64 24.46
N ASN A 16 -14.68 -41.82 24.88
CA ASN A 16 -13.45 -41.95 25.65
C ASN A 16 -12.21 -41.60 24.83
N THR A 17 -12.17 -41.96 23.53
CA THR A 17 -11.08 -41.55 22.63
C THR A 17 -11.02 -40.03 22.46
N ALA A 18 -12.16 -39.37 22.29
CA ALA A 18 -12.23 -37.93 22.15
C ALA A 18 -11.75 -37.20 23.42
N ILE A 19 -12.18 -37.65 24.60
CA ILE A 19 -11.75 -37.07 25.88
C ILE A 19 -10.23 -37.25 26.07
N ASN A 20 -9.69 -38.43 25.77
CA ASN A 20 -8.25 -38.68 25.88
C ASN A 20 -7.43 -37.82 24.91
N SER A 21 -7.96 -37.53 23.71
CA SER A 21 -7.31 -36.63 22.74
C SER A 21 -7.30 -35.16 23.17
N LEU A 22 -8.27 -34.72 23.99
CA LEU A 22 -8.29 -33.36 24.55
C LEU A 22 -7.31 -33.18 25.72
N VAL A 23 -7.02 -34.25 26.46
CA VAL A 23 -6.10 -34.22 27.61
C VAL A 23 -4.63 -34.20 27.16
N GLN A 24 -4.33 -34.76 25.98
CA GLN A 24 -3.04 -34.55 25.32
C GLN A 24 -2.99 -33.13 24.76
N GLY A 25 -2.44 -32.20 25.55
CA GLY A 25 -2.23 -30.82 25.14
C GLY A 25 -1.64 -30.76 23.73
N SER A 26 -2.36 -30.11 22.81
CA SER A 26 -1.97 -30.00 21.41
C SER A 26 -0.54 -29.46 21.34
N THR A 27 0.41 -30.34 21.00
CA THR A 27 1.79 -29.91 20.82
C THR A 27 1.80 -29.09 19.55
N LEU A 28 1.96 -27.77 19.69
CA LEU A 28 2.03 -26.88 18.53
C LEU A 28 3.15 -27.39 17.62
N PRO A 29 2.93 -27.44 16.30
CA PRO A 29 3.97 -27.79 15.37
C PRO A 29 5.19 -26.89 15.62
N PRO A 30 6.41 -27.44 15.55
CA PRO A 30 7.62 -26.69 15.84
C PRO A 30 7.66 -25.43 14.96
N MET A 31 7.93 -24.30 15.61
CA MET A 31 8.01 -23.01 14.94
C MET A 31 9.00 -23.10 13.79
N ARG A 32 8.53 -22.84 12.56
CA ARG A 32 9.41 -22.84 11.38
C ARG A 32 10.48 -21.79 11.59
N ARG A 33 11.76 -22.19 11.48
CA ARG A 33 12.87 -21.25 11.51
C ARG A 33 12.73 -20.29 10.34
N ALA A 34 12.90 -18.99 10.61
CA ALA A 34 12.97 -17.99 9.55
C ALA A 34 14.10 -18.39 8.56
N PRO A 35 13.87 -18.27 7.23
CA PRO A 35 14.90 -18.58 6.24
C PRO A 35 16.19 -17.81 6.53
N ARG A 36 17.34 -18.49 6.43
CA ARG A 36 18.69 -17.93 6.72
C ARG A 36 19.08 -16.71 5.85
N ARG A 37 18.29 -16.35 4.84
CA ARG A 37 18.59 -15.25 3.91
C ARG A 37 18.48 -13.84 4.52
N TYR A 38 18.05 -13.71 5.77
CA TYR A 38 17.93 -12.42 6.47
C TYR A 38 19.01 -12.18 7.55
N VAL A 39 20.00 -13.08 7.67
CA VAL A 39 20.98 -13.02 8.76
C VAL A 39 22.10 -12.01 8.47
N ASP A 40 22.36 -11.73 7.19
CA ASP A 40 23.32 -10.71 6.79
C ASP A 40 22.54 -9.41 6.56
N GLY A 41 22.84 -8.34 7.31
CA GLY A 41 22.20 -7.03 7.23
C GLY A 41 22.31 -6.29 5.89
N TYR A 42 22.62 -7.00 4.81
CA TYR A 42 22.49 -6.54 3.44
C TYR A 42 21.03 -6.66 3.03
N ALA A 43 20.28 -5.56 3.14
CA ALA A 43 19.03 -5.44 2.41
C ALA A 43 19.29 -5.79 0.94
N PRO A 44 18.53 -6.71 0.32
CA PRO A 44 18.81 -7.13 -1.04
C PRO A 44 18.76 -5.91 -1.96
N HIS A 45 19.82 -5.70 -2.74
CA HIS A 45 19.96 -4.60 -3.72
C HIS A 45 18.81 -4.52 -4.74
N GLN A 46 17.93 -5.52 -4.75
CA GLN A 46 16.69 -5.64 -5.53
C GLN A 46 15.71 -4.47 -5.31
N PHE A 47 15.80 -3.75 -4.19
CA PHE A 47 14.96 -2.58 -3.93
C PHE A 47 15.57 -1.24 -4.36
N ASN A 48 16.79 -1.21 -4.90
CA ASN A 48 17.44 0.02 -5.37
C ASN A 48 17.16 0.29 -6.86
N GLN A 49 15.89 0.23 -7.26
CA GLN A 49 15.49 0.49 -8.64
C GLN A 49 15.34 2.01 -8.86
N PRO A 50 15.90 2.59 -9.95
CA PRO A 50 15.80 4.03 -10.22
C PRO A 50 14.33 4.49 -10.35
N THR A 51 13.46 3.61 -10.85
CA THR A 51 12.01 3.84 -10.93
C THR A 51 11.37 4.02 -9.56
N LEU A 52 11.82 3.29 -8.54
CA LEU A 52 11.30 3.44 -7.18
C LEU A 52 11.63 4.82 -6.62
N HIS A 53 12.87 5.29 -6.81
CA HIS A 53 13.28 6.63 -6.38
C HIS A 53 12.49 7.73 -7.09
N LEU A 54 12.19 7.55 -8.37
CA LEU A 54 11.30 8.45 -9.11
C LEU A 54 9.91 8.53 -8.49
N LEU A 55 9.29 7.37 -8.21
CA LEU A 55 7.96 7.30 -7.60
C LEU A 55 7.95 7.92 -6.20
N MET A 56 8.97 7.64 -5.38
CA MET A 56 9.13 8.26 -4.07
C MET A 56 9.29 9.78 -4.17
N GLY A 57 10.03 10.26 -5.17
CA GLY A 57 10.18 11.69 -5.45
C GLY A 57 8.85 12.36 -5.79
N ILE A 58 8.06 11.75 -6.68
CA ILE A 58 6.72 12.23 -7.05
C ILE A 58 5.80 12.28 -5.82
N GLU A 59 5.75 11.20 -5.03
CA GLU A 59 4.95 11.13 -3.81
C GLU A 59 5.33 12.26 -2.83
N GLN A 60 6.63 12.46 -2.59
CA GLN A 60 7.08 13.52 -1.70
C GLN A 60 6.72 14.92 -2.20
N VAL A 61 6.80 15.16 -3.52
CA VAL A 61 6.43 16.45 -4.12
C VAL A 61 4.96 16.74 -3.88
N VAL A 62 4.07 15.79 -4.20
CA VAL A 62 2.62 15.98 -4.06
C VAL A 62 2.22 16.12 -2.59
N LEU A 63 2.78 15.29 -1.69
CA LEU A 63 2.50 15.36 -0.26
C LEU A 63 3.02 16.65 0.40
N LYS A 64 4.19 17.16 -0.02
CA LYS A 64 4.70 18.45 0.48
C LYS A 64 3.84 19.62 0.00
N ALA A 65 3.44 19.59 -1.27
CA ALA A 65 2.61 20.62 -1.87
C ALA A 65 1.26 20.78 -1.14
N ILE A 66 0.55 19.67 -0.93
CA ILE A 66 -0.79 19.73 -0.29
C ILE A 66 -0.72 20.16 1.18
N ASN A 67 0.32 19.76 1.90
CA ASN A 67 0.48 20.07 3.33
C ASN A 67 1.08 21.47 3.61
N LYS A 68 1.34 22.29 2.57
CA LYS A 68 2.04 23.58 2.70
C LYS A 68 3.37 23.45 3.47
N ALA A 69 4.09 22.36 3.29
CA ALA A 69 5.33 22.14 4.03
C ALA A 69 6.37 23.21 3.62
N PRO A 70 7.06 23.87 4.58
CA PRO A 70 8.09 24.84 4.24
C PRO A 70 9.27 24.14 3.56
N GLY A 71 9.61 24.57 2.35
CA GLY A 71 10.75 24.05 1.58
C GLY A 71 10.54 24.21 0.08
N SER A 72 11.65 24.25 -0.67
CA SER A 72 11.58 24.15 -2.12
C SER A 72 11.10 22.76 -2.53
N ILE A 73 10.07 22.73 -3.37
CA ILE A 73 9.56 21.50 -3.96
C ILE A 73 10.52 21.12 -5.10
N SER A 74 11.42 20.18 -4.84
CA SER A 74 12.34 19.66 -5.86
C SER A 74 11.63 18.60 -6.70
N ILE A 75 11.31 18.91 -7.95
CA ILE A 75 10.73 17.95 -8.90
C ILE A 75 11.85 17.01 -9.40
N PRO A 76 11.64 15.69 -9.45
CA PRO A 76 12.67 14.76 -9.95
C PRO A 76 13.03 15.06 -11.40
N GLN A 77 14.33 15.12 -11.71
CA GLN A 77 14.83 15.52 -13.02
C GLN A 77 14.35 14.60 -14.16
N ASN A 78 14.19 13.31 -13.88
CA ASN A 78 13.65 12.35 -14.85
C ASN A 78 12.22 12.67 -15.33
N VAL A 79 11.42 13.39 -14.52
CA VAL A 79 10.08 13.87 -14.93
C VAL A 79 10.22 15.09 -15.84
N VAL A 80 11.22 15.94 -15.57
CA VAL A 80 11.51 17.12 -16.38
C VAL A 80 11.97 16.71 -17.77
N ASP A 81 12.82 15.69 -17.84
CA ASP A 81 13.43 15.22 -19.08
C ASP A 81 12.43 14.48 -20.00
N SER A 82 11.28 14.05 -19.50
CA SER A 82 10.29 13.35 -20.34
C SER A 82 9.58 14.28 -21.32
N GLY A 83 9.54 15.59 -21.04
CA GLY A 83 8.85 16.59 -21.87
C GLY A 83 7.32 16.49 -21.89
N ASP A 84 6.76 15.47 -21.24
CA ASP A 84 5.31 15.24 -21.17
C ASP A 84 4.62 16.16 -20.16
N VAL A 85 5.37 16.67 -19.18
CA VAL A 85 4.87 17.48 -18.07
C VAL A 85 5.26 18.94 -18.26
N ASN A 86 4.26 19.83 -18.26
CA ASN A 86 4.54 21.26 -18.31
C ASN A 86 4.93 21.77 -16.92
N MET A 87 6.23 22.02 -16.72
CA MET A 87 6.80 22.42 -15.44
C MET A 87 6.27 23.75 -14.89
N GLU A 88 5.97 24.72 -15.75
CA GLU A 88 5.41 26.01 -15.35
C GLU A 88 3.98 25.83 -14.81
N GLN A 89 3.16 25.07 -15.54
CA GLN A 89 1.80 24.74 -15.12
C GLN A 89 1.81 23.89 -13.85
N LEU A 90 2.67 22.88 -13.78
CA LEU A 90 2.81 22.02 -12.62
C LEU A 90 3.17 22.83 -11.37
N SER A 91 4.12 23.76 -11.46
CA SER A 91 4.51 24.59 -10.32
C SER A 91 3.35 25.44 -9.80
N THR A 92 2.57 26.01 -10.72
CA THR A 92 1.38 26.82 -10.39
C THR A 92 0.28 25.96 -9.77
N GLN A 93 0.04 24.77 -10.35
CA GLN A 93 -0.93 23.81 -9.85
C GLN A 93 -0.56 23.31 -8.45
N LEU A 94 0.71 22.95 -8.20
CA LEU A 94 1.20 22.52 -6.89
C LEU A 94 1.07 23.61 -5.82
N PHE A 95 1.27 24.88 -6.19
CA PHE A 95 1.06 26.01 -5.28
C PHE A 95 -0.43 26.15 -4.88
N MET A 96 -1.33 26.06 -5.86
CA MET A 96 -2.78 26.11 -5.63
C MET A 96 -3.33 24.85 -4.98
N PHE A 97 -2.60 23.73 -5.04
CA PHE A 97 -3.07 22.42 -4.61
C PHE A 97 -3.44 22.36 -3.12
N SER A 98 -2.80 23.19 -2.31
CA SER A 98 -3.14 23.29 -0.89
C SER A 98 -4.51 23.92 -0.63
N ALA A 99 -5.08 24.69 -1.58
CA ALA A 99 -6.42 25.24 -1.47
C ALA A 99 -7.50 24.14 -1.62
N VAL A 100 -7.22 23.09 -2.39
CA VAL A 100 -8.09 21.91 -2.52
C VAL A 100 -8.32 21.24 -1.16
N LEU A 101 -7.28 21.17 -0.32
CA LEU A 101 -7.41 20.64 1.04
C LEU A 101 -8.28 21.54 1.93
N GLN A 102 -8.15 22.86 1.79
CA GLN A 102 -8.96 23.81 2.55
C GLN A 102 -10.44 23.75 2.14
N GLU A 103 -10.70 23.64 0.85
CA GLU A 103 -12.05 23.49 0.31
C GLU A 103 -12.68 22.16 0.74
N HIS A 104 -11.94 21.05 0.61
CA HIS A 104 -12.42 19.74 1.10
C HIS A 104 -12.75 19.77 2.60
N ASN A 105 -11.88 20.37 3.42
CA ASN A 105 -12.14 20.53 4.86
C ASN A 105 -13.33 21.45 5.17
N SER A 106 -13.71 22.34 4.25
CA SER A 106 -14.89 23.20 4.41
C SER A 106 -16.19 22.45 4.11
N SER A 107 -16.15 21.44 3.26
CA SER A 107 -17.31 20.61 2.88
C SER A 107 -17.41 19.29 3.65
N ALA A 108 -16.33 18.79 4.22
CA ALA A 108 -16.28 17.49 4.90
C ALA A 108 -16.63 17.59 6.40
N GLU A 109 -17.35 16.59 6.91
CA GLU A 109 -17.62 16.44 8.35
C GLU A 109 -16.36 16.15 9.18
N ARG A 110 -15.30 15.64 8.53
CA ARG A 110 -14.03 15.31 9.18
C ARG A 110 -12.90 16.19 8.63
N LEU A 111 -12.32 16.98 9.52
CA LEU A 111 -11.18 17.84 9.21
C LEU A 111 -9.90 17.01 9.09
N ILE A 112 -9.24 17.10 7.94
CA ILE A 112 -7.93 16.49 7.72
C ILE A 112 -6.86 17.53 8.04
N SER A 113 -6.09 17.29 9.12
CA SER A 113 -5.01 18.17 9.53
C SER A 113 -3.73 17.98 8.70
N ARG A 114 -3.46 16.74 8.29
CA ARG A 114 -2.28 16.39 7.49
C ARG A 114 -2.57 15.20 6.59
N VAL A 115 -2.23 15.35 5.32
CA VAL A 115 -2.37 14.29 4.32
C VAL A 115 -1.08 13.47 4.29
N THR A 116 -1.18 12.18 4.59
CA THR A 116 -0.02 11.26 4.64
C THR A 116 -0.06 10.17 3.57
N LYS A 117 -1.19 10.00 2.89
CA LYS A 117 -1.41 8.95 1.90
C LYS A 117 -1.84 9.53 0.58
N MET A 118 -1.28 9.00 -0.51
CA MET A 118 -1.67 9.34 -1.88
C MET A 118 -3.14 9.00 -2.17
N SER A 119 -3.66 7.92 -1.59
CA SER A 119 -5.08 7.54 -1.75
C SER A 119 -6.03 8.65 -1.28
N THR A 120 -5.71 9.31 -0.18
CA THR A 120 -6.51 10.43 0.35
C THR A 120 -6.58 11.59 -0.63
N ILE A 121 -5.48 11.87 -1.34
CA ILE A 121 -5.43 12.94 -2.35
C ILE A 121 -6.33 12.59 -3.54
N VAL A 122 -6.30 11.33 -3.98
CA VAL A 122 -7.15 10.84 -5.07
C VAL A 122 -8.62 10.94 -4.69
N ASP A 123 -8.98 10.52 -3.46
CA ASP A 123 -10.35 10.60 -2.95
C ASP A 123 -10.84 12.06 -2.89
N MET A 124 -10.00 12.98 -2.42
CA MET A 124 -10.31 14.40 -2.37
C MET A 124 -10.55 15.00 -3.76
N LEU A 125 -9.70 14.68 -4.74
CA LEU A 125 -9.87 15.12 -6.12
C LEU A 125 -11.10 14.51 -6.79
N ALA A 126 -11.42 13.26 -6.45
CA ALA A 126 -12.64 12.61 -6.93
C ALA A 126 -13.90 13.28 -6.36
N ALA A 127 -13.86 13.71 -5.08
CA ALA A 127 -14.99 14.36 -4.40
C ALA A 127 -15.32 15.76 -4.96
N GLN A 128 -14.36 16.49 -5.50
CA GLN A 128 -14.56 17.85 -6.03
C GLN A 128 -15.19 17.90 -7.44
N GLY A 129 -15.47 16.76 -8.07
CA GLY A 129 -16.12 16.70 -9.39
C GLY A 129 -15.16 16.83 -10.58
N GLN A 130 -15.72 16.91 -11.79
CA GLN A 130 -14.90 16.87 -13.03
C GLN A 130 -14.14 18.17 -13.32
N GLY A 131 -14.63 19.33 -12.86
CA GLY A 131 -14.02 20.63 -13.15
C GLY A 131 -12.63 20.84 -12.52
N THR A 132 -12.39 20.26 -11.35
CA THR A 132 -11.08 20.37 -10.67
C THR A 132 -10.02 19.51 -11.34
N LYS A 133 -10.39 18.39 -11.97
CA LYS A 133 -9.45 17.56 -12.74
C LYS A 133 -8.81 18.32 -13.90
N SER A 134 -9.56 19.21 -14.56
CA SER A 134 -8.98 20.06 -15.62
C SER A 134 -8.08 21.16 -15.09
N LEU A 135 -8.33 21.67 -13.86
CA LEU A 135 -7.50 22.69 -13.24
C LEU A 135 -6.15 22.13 -12.76
N PHE A 136 -6.12 20.84 -12.44
CA PHE A 136 -4.94 20.13 -11.92
C PHE A 136 -4.46 19.04 -12.89
N SER A 137 -4.43 19.33 -14.20
CA SER A 137 -4.06 18.38 -15.25
C SER A 137 -2.68 17.74 -15.04
N GLU A 138 -1.68 18.53 -14.66
CA GLU A 138 -0.30 18.08 -14.48
C GLU A 138 -0.15 17.28 -13.19
N VAL A 139 -0.85 17.69 -12.12
CA VAL A 139 -0.89 16.94 -10.87
C VAL A 139 -1.63 15.60 -11.07
N ASP A 140 -2.71 15.59 -11.85
CA ASP A 140 -3.41 14.36 -12.22
C ASP A 140 -2.52 13.44 -13.07
N MET A 141 -1.70 14.00 -13.97
CA MET A 141 -0.69 13.23 -14.72
C MET A 141 0.34 12.59 -13.79
N LEU A 142 0.87 13.33 -12.80
CA LEU A 142 1.79 12.78 -11.80
C LEU A 142 1.14 11.68 -10.95
N LEU A 143 -0.13 11.88 -10.54
CA LEU A 143 -0.89 10.88 -9.80
C LEU A 143 -1.11 9.62 -10.64
N ARG A 144 -1.45 9.77 -11.92
CA ARG A 144 -1.57 8.65 -12.85
C ARG A 144 -0.24 7.93 -12.98
N LEU A 145 0.86 8.64 -13.23
CA LEU A 145 2.19 8.03 -13.32
C LEU A 145 2.50 7.22 -12.05
N TYR A 146 2.22 7.77 -10.87
CA TYR A 146 2.42 7.07 -9.60
C TYR A 146 1.56 5.80 -9.45
N LEU A 147 0.30 5.86 -9.87
CA LEU A 147 -0.66 4.75 -9.72
C LEU A 147 -0.56 3.70 -10.84
N THR A 148 -0.09 4.09 -12.03
CA THR A 148 -0.02 3.20 -13.21
C THR A 148 1.28 2.44 -13.31
N VAL A 149 2.37 2.93 -12.71
CA VAL A 149 3.63 2.19 -12.70
C VAL A 149 3.43 0.98 -11.80
N PRO A 150 3.41 -0.24 -12.36
CA PRO A 150 3.16 -1.40 -11.54
C PRO A 150 4.40 -1.61 -10.67
N MET A 151 4.23 -1.51 -9.34
CA MET A 151 5.25 -1.88 -8.36
C MET A 151 5.61 -3.39 -8.41
N SER A 152 5.05 -4.13 -9.39
CA SER A 152 5.15 -5.57 -9.57
C SER A 152 6.55 -6.07 -9.85
N ASN A 153 7.51 -5.23 -10.24
CA ASN A 153 8.90 -5.69 -10.40
C ASN A 153 9.48 -6.24 -9.08
N THR A 154 9.03 -5.75 -7.92
CA THR A 154 9.48 -6.29 -6.62
C THR A 154 8.66 -7.49 -6.13
N THR A 155 7.40 -7.62 -6.57
CA THR A 155 6.53 -8.72 -6.14
C THR A 155 6.69 -9.96 -7.02
N ALA A 156 6.88 -9.79 -8.34
CA ALA A 156 7.10 -10.89 -9.27
C ALA A 156 8.41 -11.64 -8.97
N GLU A 157 9.51 -10.93 -8.65
CA GLU A 157 10.78 -11.57 -8.28
C GLU A 157 10.67 -12.45 -7.01
N ARG A 158 9.77 -12.08 -6.09
CA ARG A 158 9.48 -12.85 -4.88
C ARG A 158 8.78 -14.18 -5.19
N SER A 159 7.86 -14.18 -6.16
CA SER A 159 7.11 -15.38 -6.57
C SER A 159 7.94 -16.33 -7.42
N PHE A 160 8.84 -15.83 -8.26
CA PHE A 160 9.73 -16.68 -9.05
C PHE A 160 10.90 -17.26 -8.23
N SER A 161 11.38 -16.56 -7.20
CA SER A 161 12.44 -17.08 -6.32
C SER A 161 12.01 -18.25 -5.43
N SER A 162 10.71 -18.52 -5.27
CA SER A 162 10.21 -19.70 -4.54
C SER A 162 10.06 -20.95 -5.41
N LEU A 163 10.25 -20.83 -6.73
CA LEU A 163 10.09 -21.92 -7.70
C LEU A 163 11.42 -22.53 -8.19
N CYS A 164 12.55 -22.06 -7.66
CA CYS A 164 13.90 -22.60 -7.94
C CYS A 164 14.54 -23.17 -6.68
#